data_AF-A0A5N8WEE5-F1
#
_entry.id   AF-A0A5N8WEE5-F1
#
_cell.length_a   1.000
_cell.length_b   1.000
_cell.length_c   1.000
_cell.angle_alpha   90.00
_cell.angle_beta   90.00
_cell.angle_gamma   90.00
#
_symmetry.space_group_name_H-M   'P 1'
#
loop_
_entity.id
_entity.type
_entity.pdbx_description
1 polymer ?
#
loop_
_entity_poly.entity_id
_entity_poly.type
_entity_poly.pdbx_seq_one_letter_code
_entity_poly.pdbx_strand_id
1 'polypeptide(L)'
;MEKPERAAPEAGRPAPAVPGREGHEEAEELGVRLKAYEGRPAAVGGVGKDPVNAPMIRHWCEAMGDTNPAYAGPGAVAPPTMLQVWTMGGLSGHTGRSAAYDELLGLLDTAGYTSVVATDCEQEYLRPLRPGDEITFDAVIESVSERKTTRLGTGYFITTRMDVRAGGEPAGTHRFRILKYAPARRKPKDRPRSRRPRPVVNRDNAGFWEGVGRHQLLIQRCGGCTMLRFPWLPGCNACGSLEWDVVEASGEGTVYSYVVMHHPPFEAFDPPYAVALVELVEGVRIVSNVVGVPYDKVRIGLPVRLEFARFDDEDGELVLPVFRVREGGEG
;
A
#
# COMPACT_ATOMS: atom_id res chain seq x y z
N MET A 1 41.77 9.00 50.20
CA MET A 1 42.56 8.13 49.31
C MET A 1 41.67 7.00 48.86
N GLU A 2 41.28 6.81 47.61
CA GLU A 2 41.22 7.62 46.39
C GLU A 2 40.25 6.83 45.50
N LYS A 3 39.25 7.48 44.91
CA LYS A 3 38.33 6.83 43.95
C LYS A 3 39.03 6.74 42.59
N PRO A 4 38.96 5.61 41.86
CA PRO A 4 39.52 5.57 40.52
C PRO A 4 38.68 6.39 39.53
N GLU A 5 39.43 7.00 38.63
CA GLU A 5 39.09 8.01 37.61
C GLU A 5 37.95 7.60 36.67
N ARG A 6 37.05 8.56 36.39
CA ARG A 6 36.06 8.45 35.30
C ARG A 6 36.70 8.86 33.99
N ALA A 7 36.61 7.98 32.99
CA ALA A 7 36.97 8.26 31.61
C ALA A 7 36.20 9.47 31.04
N ALA A 8 36.90 10.25 30.20
CA ALA A 8 36.39 11.43 29.52
C ALA A 8 35.23 11.11 28.55
N PRO A 9 34.28 12.04 28.33
CA PRO A 9 33.18 11.81 27.39
C PRO A 9 33.69 11.91 25.95
N GLU A 10 33.41 10.86 25.17
CA GLU A 10 33.59 10.85 23.71
C GLU A 10 32.80 11.98 23.04
N ALA A 11 33.42 12.57 22.02
CA ALA A 11 32.93 13.69 21.26
C ALA A 11 31.50 13.44 20.71
N GLY A 12 30.62 14.41 20.97
CA GLY A 12 29.22 14.37 20.57
C GLY A 12 29.02 14.13 19.08
N ARG A 13 28.16 13.16 18.78
CA ARG A 13 27.57 12.90 17.47
C ARG A 13 26.97 14.20 16.90
N PRO A 14 27.21 14.56 15.62
CA PRO A 14 26.64 15.78 15.07
C PRO A 14 25.11 15.71 15.12
N ALA A 15 24.50 16.79 15.58
CA ALA A 15 23.05 16.95 15.58
C ALA A 15 22.50 16.75 14.16
N PRO A 16 21.27 16.19 14.02
CA PRO A 16 20.66 16.02 12.70
C PRO A 16 20.57 17.39 12.00
N ALA A 17 20.96 17.42 10.73
CA ALA A 17 20.95 18.63 9.91
C ALA A 17 19.59 19.32 9.98
N VAL A 18 19.60 20.56 10.50
CA VAL A 18 18.52 21.52 10.35
C VAL A 18 18.31 21.73 8.84
N PRO A 19 17.08 21.68 8.31
CA PRO A 19 16.86 22.00 6.89
C PRO A 19 17.48 23.38 6.60
N GLY A 20 18.31 23.45 5.57
CA GLY A 20 19.08 24.66 5.23
C GLY A 20 18.17 25.87 5.04
N ARG A 21 18.70 27.07 5.30
CA ARG A 21 17.99 28.36 5.16
C ARG A 21 17.22 28.48 3.83
N GLU A 22 17.79 27.98 2.74
CA GLU A 22 17.20 28.00 1.39
C GLU A 22 15.85 27.29 1.32
N GLY A 23 15.70 26.11 1.94
CA GLY A 23 14.43 25.36 1.93
C GLY A 23 13.35 25.91 2.87
N HIS A 24 13.72 26.84 3.77
CA HIS A 24 12.76 27.60 4.58
C HIS A 24 12.21 28.80 3.80
N GLU A 25 13.09 29.54 3.13
CA GLU A 25 12.74 30.70 2.30
C GLU A 25 11.83 30.29 1.12
N GLU A 26 12.15 29.20 0.42
CA GLU A 26 11.30 28.67 -0.67
C GLU A 26 9.90 28.24 -0.17
N ALA A 27 9.83 27.70 1.06
CA ALA A 27 8.57 27.28 1.65
C ALA A 27 7.72 28.47 2.11
N GLU A 28 8.34 29.54 2.62
CA GLU A 28 7.65 30.79 2.93
C GLU A 28 7.13 31.48 1.67
N GLU A 29 7.94 31.57 0.62
CA GLU A 29 7.52 32.14 -0.67
C GLU A 29 6.35 31.35 -1.28
N LEU A 30 6.40 30.02 -1.23
CA LEU A 30 5.28 29.17 -1.64
C LEU A 30 4.04 29.45 -0.80
N GLY A 31 4.18 29.59 0.52
CA GLY A 31 3.09 29.93 1.44
C GLY A 31 2.39 31.24 1.06
N VAL A 32 3.15 32.29 0.72
CA VAL A 32 2.62 33.58 0.26
C VAL A 32 1.85 33.42 -1.05
N ARG A 33 2.39 32.67 -2.01
CA ARG A 33 1.72 32.41 -3.30
C ARG A 33 0.43 31.62 -3.13
N LEU A 34 0.41 30.63 -2.24
CA LEU A 34 -0.78 29.84 -1.94
C LEU A 34 -1.87 30.68 -1.25
N LYS A 35 -1.47 31.59 -0.36
CA LYS A 35 -2.40 32.53 0.28
C LYS A 35 -3.13 33.45 -0.69
N ALA A 36 -2.51 33.79 -1.82
CA ALA A 36 -3.15 34.59 -2.88
C ALA A 36 -4.35 33.89 -3.55
N TYR A 37 -4.56 32.60 -3.32
CA TYR A 37 -5.73 31.87 -3.81
C TYR A 37 -6.95 31.95 -2.89
N GLU A 38 -6.81 32.42 -1.65
CA GLU A 38 -7.95 32.60 -0.74
C GLU A 38 -8.98 33.57 -1.35
N GLY A 39 -10.26 33.20 -1.28
CA GLY A 39 -11.36 33.94 -1.88
C GLY A 39 -11.53 33.74 -3.39
N ARG A 40 -10.60 33.08 -4.09
CA ARG A 40 -10.79 32.74 -5.51
C ARG A 40 -11.82 31.62 -5.66
N PRO A 41 -12.59 31.60 -6.76
CA PRO A 41 -13.50 30.50 -7.03
C PRO A 41 -12.74 29.17 -7.13
N ALA A 42 -13.31 28.11 -6.56
CA ALA A 42 -12.90 26.73 -6.76
C ALA A 42 -13.75 26.03 -7.83
N ALA A 43 -15.02 26.42 -7.97
CA ALA A 43 -15.94 26.04 -9.04
C ALA A 43 -16.92 27.20 -9.28
N VAL A 44 -17.31 27.43 -10.54
CA VAL A 44 -18.30 28.47 -10.91
C VAL A 44 -19.34 27.85 -11.82
N GLY A 45 -20.61 27.98 -11.46
CA GLY A 45 -21.74 27.45 -12.25
C GLY A 45 -21.64 25.95 -12.47
N GLY A 46 -21.11 25.20 -11.50
CA GLY A 46 -21.04 23.75 -11.56
C GLY A 46 -22.44 23.16 -11.63
N VAL A 47 -22.63 22.13 -12.46
CA VAL A 47 -23.90 21.41 -12.61
C VAL A 47 -23.66 19.95 -12.24
N GLY A 48 -24.54 19.39 -11.41
CA GLY A 48 -24.55 17.97 -11.13
C GLY A 48 -24.75 17.17 -12.42
N LYS A 49 -24.11 16.01 -12.52
CA LYS A 49 -24.17 15.20 -13.76
C LYS A 49 -25.56 14.70 -14.06
N ASP A 50 -26.27 14.35 -13.00
CA ASP A 50 -27.62 13.85 -13.03
C ASP A 50 -28.46 14.70 -12.08
N PRO A 51 -29.73 14.96 -12.40
CA PRO A 51 -30.69 15.36 -11.38
C PRO A 51 -30.68 14.35 -10.24
N VAL A 52 -31.11 14.80 -9.06
CA VAL A 52 -31.38 13.90 -7.94
C VAL A 52 -32.30 12.79 -8.46
N ASN A 53 -31.96 11.52 -8.22
CA ASN A 53 -32.69 10.41 -8.82
C ASN A 53 -32.79 9.20 -7.87
N ALA A 54 -33.92 8.50 -7.98
CA ALA A 54 -34.23 7.35 -7.12
C ALA A 54 -33.22 6.19 -7.25
N PRO A 55 -32.68 5.85 -8.44
CA PRO A 55 -31.66 4.80 -8.55
C PRO A 55 -30.43 5.05 -7.69
N MET A 56 -29.85 6.26 -7.74
CA MET A 56 -28.68 6.61 -6.94
C MET A 56 -28.99 6.65 -5.43
N ILE A 57 -30.17 7.17 -5.04
CA ILE A 57 -30.62 7.14 -3.64
C ILE A 57 -30.69 5.70 -3.12
N ARG A 58 -31.34 4.81 -3.87
CA ARG A 58 -31.47 3.39 -3.50
C ARG A 58 -30.10 2.73 -3.32
N HIS A 59 -29.19 2.88 -4.27
CA HIS A 59 -27.86 2.26 -4.19
C HIS A 59 -27.02 2.83 -3.05
N TRP A 60 -27.13 4.13 -2.76
CA TRP A 60 -26.49 4.72 -1.60
C TRP A 60 -27.04 4.13 -0.28
N CYS A 61 -28.36 4.06 -0.15
CA CYS A 61 -29.02 3.47 1.02
C CYS A 61 -28.64 2.00 1.23
N GLU A 62 -28.62 1.19 0.16
CA GLU A 62 -28.17 -0.21 0.21
C GLU A 62 -26.72 -0.33 0.69
N ALA A 63 -25.81 0.48 0.15
CA ALA A 63 -24.40 0.46 0.51
C ALA A 63 -24.16 0.92 1.96
N MET A 64 -24.93 1.90 2.43
CA MET A 64 -24.84 2.42 3.79
C MET A 64 -25.63 1.62 4.82
N GLY A 65 -26.49 0.68 4.38
CA GLY A 65 -27.40 -0.06 5.23
C GLY A 65 -28.51 0.81 5.84
N ASP A 66 -28.82 1.97 5.25
CA ASP A 66 -29.84 2.90 5.75
C ASP A 66 -31.21 2.55 5.16
N THR A 67 -32.12 2.08 6.02
CA THR A 67 -33.46 1.59 5.63
C THR A 67 -34.57 2.60 5.93
N ASN A 68 -34.24 3.87 6.16
CA ASN A 68 -35.25 4.88 6.48
C ASN A 68 -36.31 5.01 5.37
N PRO A 69 -37.61 4.85 5.69
CA PRO A 69 -38.69 4.84 4.70
C PRO A 69 -38.85 6.17 3.96
N ALA A 70 -38.33 7.28 4.49
CA ALA A 70 -38.39 8.59 3.84
C ALA A 70 -37.62 8.64 2.49
N TYR A 71 -36.71 7.69 2.27
CA TYR A 71 -35.87 7.63 1.07
C TYR A 71 -36.45 6.74 -0.05
N ALA A 72 -37.64 6.16 0.16
CA ALA A 72 -38.27 5.23 -0.77
C ALA A 72 -39.68 5.70 -1.22
N GLY A 73 -40.09 5.24 -2.40
CA GLY A 73 -41.42 5.47 -2.95
C GLY A 73 -41.61 6.83 -3.65
N PRO A 74 -42.87 7.17 -4.04
CA PRO A 74 -43.17 8.34 -4.88
C PRO A 74 -42.84 9.69 -4.24
N GLY A 75 -42.75 9.77 -2.91
CA GLY A 75 -42.44 10.98 -2.15
C GLY A 75 -41.01 11.06 -1.63
N ALA A 76 -40.13 10.18 -2.10
CA ALA A 76 -38.78 10.01 -1.60
C ALA A 76 -38.02 11.34 -1.54
N VAL A 77 -37.27 11.52 -0.46
CA VAL A 77 -36.22 12.54 -0.37
C VAL A 77 -34.87 11.86 -0.45
N ALA A 78 -33.84 12.55 -0.95
CA ALA A 78 -32.48 12.04 -0.84
C ALA A 78 -32.02 12.13 0.62
N PRO A 79 -31.29 11.13 1.15
CA PRO A 79 -30.57 11.26 2.41
C PRO A 79 -29.75 12.57 2.42
N PRO A 80 -29.84 13.42 3.45
CA PRO A 80 -29.13 14.70 3.49
C PRO A 80 -27.62 14.56 3.26
N THR A 81 -27.02 13.48 3.78
CA THR A 81 -25.61 13.12 3.60
C THR A 81 -25.20 12.83 2.15
N MET A 82 -26.16 12.74 1.22
CA MET A 82 -25.88 12.66 -0.22
C MET A 82 -25.63 14.04 -0.87
N LEU A 83 -25.65 15.15 -0.12
CA LEU A 83 -25.48 16.50 -0.69
C LEU A 83 -24.26 16.61 -1.63
N GLN A 84 -23.10 16.08 -1.20
CA GLN A 84 -21.89 16.06 -2.02
C GLN A 84 -21.94 15.05 -3.17
N VAL A 85 -22.69 13.96 -3.05
CA VAL A 85 -22.77 12.90 -4.07
C VAL A 85 -23.22 13.47 -5.41
N TRP A 86 -24.16 14.42 -5.38
CA TRP A 86 -24.71 15.07 -6.57
C TRP A 86 -23.74 16.06 -7.24
N THR A 87 -22.67 16.49 -6.56
CA THR A 87 -21.67 17.43 -7.08
C THR A 87 -20.34 16.77 -7.44
N MET A 88 -20.22 15.45 -7.22
CA MET A 88 -19.00 14.69 -7.48
C MET A 88 -18.67 14.57 -8.97
N GLY A 89 -17.38 14.76 -9.31
CA GLY A 89 -16.87 14.54 -10.66
C GLY A 89 -16.87 13.08 -11.14
N GLY A 90 -17.12 12.08 -10.29
CA GLY A 90 -17.10 10.66 -10.68
C GLY A 90 -15.81 10.23 -11.41
N LEU A 91 -15.90 9.15 -12.20
CA LEU A 91 -14.73 8.61 -12.93
C LEU A 91 -14.24 9.48 -14.09
N SER A 92 -15.13 10.25 -14.71
CA SER A 92 -14.74 11.17 -15.80
C SER A 92 -14.19 12.52 -15.32
N GLY A 93 -14.08 12.73 -14.00
CA GLY A 93 -13.53 13.94 -13.42
C GLY A 93 -14.51 15.12 -13.32
N HIS A 94 -14.02 16.21 -12.75
CA HIS A 94 -14.82 17.43 -12.54
C HIS A 94 -14.78 18.30 -13.80
N THR A 95 -15.94 18.55 -14.40
CA THR A 95 -16.07 19.49 -15.53
C THR A 95 -16.24 20.94 -15.10
N GLY A 96 -16.70 21.18 -13.86
CA GLY A 96 -16.97 22.52 -13.30
C GLY A 96 -15.87 23.09 -12.41
N ARG A 97 -14.68 22.46 -12.37
CA ARG A 97 -13.58 22.95 -11.54
C ARG A 97 -12.94 24.18 -12.18
N SER A 98 -12.62 25.18 -11.36
CA SER A 98 -11.95 26.40 -11.82
C SER A 98 -10.46 26.18 -12.09
N ALA A 99 -9.91 26.96 -13.02
CA ALA A 99 -8.46 27.02 -13.27
C ALA A 99 -7.67 27.40 -12.01
N ALA A 100 -8.21 28.30 -11.17
CA ALA A 100 -7.56 28.72 -9.94
C ALA A 100 -7.32 27.56 -8.96
N TYR A 101 -8.28 26.64 -8.84
CA TYR A 101 -8.14 25.49 -7.96
C TYR A 101 -7.17 24.44 -8.54
N ASP A 102 -7.20 24.20 -9.85
CA ASP A 102 -6.24 23.30 -10.50
C ASP A 102 -4.81 23.84 -10.43
N GLU A 103 -4.61 25.16 -10.63
CA GLU A 103 -3.33 25.83 -10.44
C GLU A 103 -2.82 25.67 -9.00
N LEU A 104 -3.66 25.93 -7.99
CA LEU A 104 -3.29 25.77 -6.58
C LEU A 104 -2.80 24.35 -6.29
N LEU A 105 -3.55 23.34 -6.73
CA LEU A 105 -3.17 21.94 -6.52
C LEU A 105 -1.90 21.58 -7.31
N GLY A 106 -1.76 22.07 -8.53
CA GLY A 106 -0.58 21.87 -9.37
C GLY A 106 0.69 22.51 -8.80
N LEU A 107 0.58 23.68 -8.17
CA LEU A 107 1.69 24.33 -7.45
C LEU A 107 2.17 23.46 -6.28
N LEU A 108 1.24 22.91 -5.51
CA LEU A 108 1.55 22.00 -4.41
C LEU A 108 2.19 20.70 -4.90
N ASP A 109 1.68 20.12 -5.99
CA ASP A 109 2.24 18.91 -6.59
C ASP A 109 3.67 19.14 -7.10
N THR A 110 3.90 20.25 -7.81
CA THR A 110 5.23 20.62 -8.32
C THR A 110 6.23 20.87 -7.18
N ALA A 111 5.75 21.41 -6.05
CA ALA A 111 6.54 21.61 -4.83
C ALA A 111 6.71 20.34 -3.97
N GLY A 112 6.27 19.17 -4.45
CA GLY A 112 6.48 17.88 -3.79
C GLY A 112 5.41 17.48 -2.76
N TYR A 113 4.33 18.24 -2.63
CA TYR A 113 3.18 17.94 -1.77
C TYR A 113 2.13 17.09 -2.51
N THR A 114 2.56 15.91 -2.96
CA THR A 114 1.82 15.07 -3.91
C THR A 114 0.70 14.25 -3.30
N SER A 115 0.72 14.04 -1.99
CA SER A 115 -0.30 13.25 -1.29
C SER A 115 -1.44 14.13 -0.79
N VAL A 116 -2.67 13.59 -0.78
CA VAL A 116 -3.86 14.28 -0.30
C VAL A 116 -4.65 13.41 0.66
N VAL A 117 -5.23 14.02 1.68
CA VAL A 117 -6.18 13.36 2.58
C VAL A 117 -7.27 14.35 2.99
N ALA A 118 -8.52 13.91 3.08
CA ALA A 118 -9.59 14.69 3.67
C ALA A 118 -9.47 14.67 5.20
N THR A 119 -9.57 15.82 5.85
CA THR A 119 -9.41 15.92 7.30
C THR A 119 -10.70 16.32 7.99
N ASP A 120 -11.50 17.19 7.37
CA ASP A 120 -12.72 17.72 7.97
C ASP A 120 -13.81 17.88 6.90
N CYS A 121 -15.05 17.64 7.29
CA CYS A 121 -16.24 17.80 6.46
C CYS A 121 -17.38 18.35 7.33
N GLU A 122 -17.87 19.54 7.00
CA GLU A 122 -19.02 20.17 7.62
C GLU A 122 -20.10 20.38 6.55
N GLN A 123 -21.32 19.93 6.83
CA GLN A 123 -22.45 20.11 5.93
C GLN A 123 -23.63 20.74 6.67
N GLU A 124 -24.25 21.72 6.02
CA GLU A 124 -25.50 22.34 6.46
C GLU A 124 -26.59 22.02 5.44
N TYR A 125 -27.74 21.55 5.91
CA TYR A 125 -28.85 21.14 5.05
C TYR A 125 -30.02 22.10 5.25
N LEU A 126 -30.32 22.91 4.23
CA LEU A 126 -31.35 23.94 4.29
C LEU A 126 -32.72 23.40 3.87
N ARG A 127 -32.74 22.45 2.93
CA ARG A 127 -33.97 21.75 2.52
C ARG A 127 -33.67 20.30 2.10
N PRO A 128 -34.65 19.39 2.18
CA PRO A 128 -34.52 18.07 1.58
C PRO A 128 -34.46 18.17 0.05
N LEU A 129 -33.59 17.36 -0.55
CA LEU A 129 -33.52 17.17 -2.00
C LEU A 129 -34.49 16.09 -2.43
N ARG A 130 -35.07 16.21 -3.63
CA ARG A 130 -36.08 15.30 -4.16
C ARG A 130 -35.73 14.83 -5.56
N PRO A 131 -36.10 13.59 -5.95
CA PRO A 131 -35.93 13.14 -7.32
C PRO A 131 -36.49 14.16 -8.33
N GLY A 132 -35.67 14.51 -9.33
CA GLY A 132 -35.94 15.55 -10.31
C GLY A 132 -35.30 16.91 -10.01
N ASP A 133 -34.82 17.17 -8.79
CA ASP A 133 -34.08 18.39 -8.46
C ASP A 133 -32.79 18.46 -9.31
N GLU A 134 -32.63 19.52 -10.09
CA GLU A 134 -31.38 19.83 -10.79
C GLU A 134 -30.42 20.55 -9.85
N ILE A 135 -29.24 19.97 -9.65
CA ILE A 135 -28.24 20.48 -8.71
C ILE A 135 -27.26 21.40 -9.44
N THR A 136 -27.08 22.60 -8.89
CA THR A 136 -26.01 23.52 -9.28
C THR A 136 -25.20 23.94 -8.07
N PHE A 137 -23.96 24.34 -8.26
CA PHE A 137 -23.09 24.72 -7.16
C PHE A 137 -22.00 25.70 -7.59
N ASP A 138 -21.65 26.58 -6.67
CA ASP A 138 -20.42 27.35 -6.72
C ASP A 138 -19.55 26.94 -5.54
N ALA A 139 -18.24 27.04 -5.70
CA ALA A 139 -17.31 26.81 -4.61
C ALA A 139 -16.24 27.89 -4.58
N VAL A 140 -15.75 28.18 -3.38
CA VAL A 140 -14.66 29.13 -3.12
C VAL A 140 -13.54 28.44 -2.34
N ILE A 141 -12.30 28.83 -2.63
CA ILE A 141 -11.16 28.51 -1.78
C ILE A 141 -11.26 29.40 -0.54
N GLU A 142 -11.88 28.89 0.51
CA GLU A 142 -12.20 29.68 1.71
C GLU A 142 -10.95 29.99 2.52
N SER A 143 -10.04 29.02 2.67
CA SER A 143 -8.74 29.26 3.32
C SER A 143 -7.67 28.29 2.87
N VAL A 144 -6.42 28.75 2.96
CA VAL A 144 -5.20 27.96 2.86
C VAL A 144 -4.38 28.23 4.12
N SER A 145 -4.05 27.17 4.88
CA SER A 145 -3.27 27.33 6.10
C SER A 145 -1.82 27.71 5.81
N GLU A 146 -1.10 28.14 6.82
CA GLU A 146 0.37 28.07 6.80
C GLU A 146 0.84 26.61 6.66
N ARG A 147 2.13 26.43 6.38
CA ARG A 147 2.78 25.12 6.38
C ARG A 147 2.66 24.48 7.76
N LYS A 148 2.15 23.25 7.82
CA LYS A 148 2.03 22.47 9.07
C LYS A 148 2.65 21.09 8.91
N THR A 149 3.28 20.61 9.97
CA THR A 149 3.82 19.25 10.07
C THR A 149 2.84 18.37 10.83
N THR A 150 2.41 17.29 10.20
CA THR A 150 1.51 16.28 10.78
C THR A 150 2.21 14.92 10.85
N ARG A 151 1.52 13.91 11.39
CA ARG A 151 2.00 12.52 11.40
C ARG A 151 2.16 11.92 10.00
N LEU A 152 1.32 12.34 9.05
CA LEU A 152 1.33 11.86 7.66
C LEU A 152 2.46 12.51 6.85
N GLY A 153 2.82 13.74 7.21
CA GLY A 153 3.85 14.51 6.54
C GLY A 153 3.67 16.00 6.74
N THR A 154 4.53 16.77 6.07
CA THR A 154 4.48 18.23 6.10
C THR A 154 3.69 18.74 4.90
N GLY A 155 2.81 19.70 5.09
CA GLY A 155 1.91 20.16 4.03
C GLY A 155 1.10 21.39 4.38
N TYR A 156 0.06 21.63 3.57
CA TYR A 156 -0.86 22.76 3.67
C TYR A 156 -2.28 22.24 3.72
N PHE A 157 -3.09 22.81 4.60
CA PHE A 157 -4.52 22.56 4.61
C PHE A 157 -5.21 23.53 3.67
N ILE A 158 -6.16 23.01 2.90
CA ILE A 158 -6.98 23.79 1.98
C ILE A 158 -8.43 23.54 2.36
N THR A 159 -9.16 24.60 2.66
CA THR A 159 -10.58 24.55 2.96
C THR A 159 -11.34 25.15 1.79
N THR A 160 -12.25 24.38 1.22
CA THR A 160 -13.19 24.85 0.20
C THR A 160 -14.59 24.89 0.78
N ARG A 161 -15.32 25.98 0.53
CA ARG A 161 -16.74 26.07 0.83
C ARG A 161 -17.53 25.99 -0.47
N MET A 162 -18.50 25.10 -0.53
CA MET A 162 -19.41 24.92 -1.65
C MET A 162 -20.83 25.30 -1.24
N ASP A 163 -21.46 26.14 -2.05
CA ASP A 163 -22.85 26.53 -1.90
C ASP A 163 -23.67 25.77 -2.95
N VAL A 164 -24.53 24.86 -2.50
CA VAL A 164 -25.31 23.96 -3.35
C VAL A 164 -26.74 24.48 -3.48
N ARG A 165 -27.24 24.50 -4.72
CA ARG A 165 -28.60 24.90 -5.06
C ARG A 165 -29.33 23.78 -5.78
N ALA A 166 -30.65 23.72 -5.61
CA ALA A 166 -31.51 22.73 -6.23
C ALA A 166 -32.71 23.45 -6.87
N GLY A 167 -32.76 23.47 -8.20
CA GLY A 167 -33.72 24.27 -8.96
C GLY A 167 -33.51 25.78 -8.78
N GLY A 168 -32.27 26.23 -8.58
CA GLY A 168 -31.92 27.64 -8.37
C GLY A 168 -32.00 28.13 -6.92
N GLU A 169 -32.70 27.40 -6.04
CA GLU A 169 -32.87 27.75 -4.63
C GLU A 169 -31.76 27.14 -3.75
N PRO A 170 -31.31 27.82 -2.66
CA PRO A 170 -30.35 27.26 -1.72
C PRO A 170 -30.80 25.91 -1.14
N ALA A 171 -29.92 24.91 -1.22
CA ALA A 171 -30.20 23.56 -0.73
C ALA A 171 -29.32 23.16 0.46
N GLY A 172 -28.07 23.61 0.46
CA GLY A 172 -27.14 23.34 1.55
C GLY A 172 -25.77 23.95 1.30
N THR A 173 -24.92 23.89 2.32
CA THR A 173 -23.51 24.26 2.22
C THR A 173 -22.64 23.08 2.60
N HIS A 174 -21.48 22.99 1.97
CA HIS A 174 -20.49 21.95 2.24
C HIS A 174 -19.11 22.58 2.37
N ARG A 175 -18.58 22.61 3.59
CA ARG A 175 -17.21 23.03 3.86
C ARG A 175 -16.34 21.79 4.01
N PHE A 176 -15.34 21.68 3.14
CA PHE A 176 -14.49 20.52 3.04
C PHE A 176 -13.03 20.93 3.19
N ARG A 177 -12.30 20.24 4.06
CA ARG A 177 -10.90 20.51 4.32
C ARG A 177 -10.05 19.31 3.93
N ILE A 178 -9.03 19.57 3.12
CA ILE A 178 -8.02 18.59 2.73
C ILE A 178 -6.65 19.02 3.25
N LEU A 179 -5.76 18.06 3.45
CA LEU A 179 -4.33 18.26 3.63
C LEU A 179 -3.61 17.77 2.37
N LYS A 180 -2.94 18.67 1.66
CA LYS A 180 -1.95 18.32 0.62
C LYS A 180 -0.58 18.30 1.28
N TYR A 181 0.10 17.16 1.25
CA TYR A 181 1.32 16.94 2.02
C TYR A 181 2.38 16.16 1.24
N ALA A 182 3.64 16.42 1.59
CA ALA A 182 4.76 15.60 1.22
C ALA A 182 4.77 14.41 2.18
N PRO A 183 4.54 13.17 1.70
CA PRO A 183 4.47 12.01 2.58
C PRO A 183 5.78 11.90 3.34
N ALA A 184 5.68 11.73 4.66
CA ALA A 184 6.87 11.55 5.48
C ALA A 184 7.66 10.38 4.90
N ARG A 185 8.89 10.64 4.44
CA ARG A 185 9.83 9.57 4.11
C ARG A 185 9.99 8.75 5.38
N ARG A 186 9.28 7.63 5.44
CA ARG A 186 9.52 6.62 6.45
C ARG A 186 10.93 6.16 6.16
N LYS A 187 11.90 6.68 6.92
CA LYS A 187 13.23 6.08 6.97
C LYS A 187 12.97 4.58 7.09
N PRO A 188 13.59 3.72 6.25
CA PRO A 188 13.60 2.31 6.56
C PRO A 188 14.01 2.27 8.03
N LYS A 189 13.10 1.81 8.89
CA LYS A 189 13.52 1.55 10.26
C LYS A 189 14.68 0.59 10.07
N ASP A 190 15.81 0.89 10.69
CA ASP A 190 16.85 -0.08 10.97
C ASP A 190 16.16 -1.17 11.79
N ARG A 191 15.43 -2.05 11.10
CA ARG A 191 14.67 -3.12 11.69
C ARG A 191 15.73 -4.15 12.00
N PRO A 192 15.90 -4.57 13.27
CA PRO A 192 16.69 -5.76 13.54
C PRO A 192 16.17 -6.85 12.59
N ARG A 193 17.11 -7.53 11.91
CA ARG A 193 16.85 -8.54 10.87
C ARG A 193 15.57 -9.30 11.22
N SER A 194 14.53 -9.12 10.42
CA SER A 194 13.21 -9.65 10.75
C SER A 194 13.29 -11.17 10.90
N ARG A 195 12.93 -11.68 12.09
CA ARG A 195 12.87 -13.12 12.40
C ARG A 195 12.17 -13.85 11.26
N ARG A 196 12.86 -14.81 10.63
CA ARG A 196 12.23 -15.70 9.64
C ARG A 196 11.35 -16.70 10.39
N PRO A 197 10.16 -17.06 9.88
CA PRO A 197 9.37 -18.11 10.49
C PRO A 197 10.17 -19.41 10.45
N ARG A 198 10.30 -20.06 11.61
CA ARG A 198 10.95 -21.36 11.69
C ARG A 198 10.05 -22.44 11.09
N PRO A 199 10.61 -23.38 10.31
CA PRO A 199 9.84 -24.49 9.80
C PRO A 199 9.24 -25.35 10.91
N VAL A 200 8.04 -25.88 10.66
CA VAL A 200 7.47 -26.92 11.52
C VAL A 200 8.11 -28.25 11.13
N VAL A 201 9.02 -28.72 11.98
CA VAL A 201 9.71 -30.00 11.79
C VAL A 201 8.93 -31.11 12.51
N ASN A 202 8.65 -32.19 11.79
CA ASN A 202 8.03 -33.41 12.29
C ASN A 202 8.85 -34.63 11.84
N ARG A 203 8.41 -35.83 12.24
CA ARG A 203 9.12 -37.08 11.92
C ARG A 203 9.30 -37.30 10.40
N ASP A 204 8.33 -36.89 9.59
CA ASP A 204 8.30 -37.21 8.16
C ASP A 204 9.14 -36.23 7.32
N ASN A 205 9.41 -35.02 7.82
CA ASN A 205 10.21 -34.01 7.13
C ASN A 205 11.56 -33.70 7.81
N ALA A 206 11.87 -34.33 8.94
CA ALA A 206 13.12 -34.10 9.68
C ALA A 206 14.36 -34.29 8.80
N GLY A 207 14.42 -35.37 8.01
CA GLY A 207 15.57 -35.65 7.13
C GLY A 207 15.80 -34.59 6.05
N PHE A 208 14.74 -33.93 5.57
CA PHE A 208 14.87 -32.78 4.67
C PHE A 208 15.57 -31.61 5.37
N TRP A 209 15.12 -31.25 6.57
CA TRP A 209 15.68 -30.12 7.32
C TRP A 209 17.09 -30.40 7.86
N GLU A 210 17.40 -31.64 8.21
CA GLU A 210 18.78 -32.08 8.52
C GLU A 210 19.70 -31.92 7.30
N GLY A 211 19.23 -32.31 6.11
CA GLY A 211 19.93 -32.06 4.85
C GLY A 211 20.18 -30.58 4.62
N VAL A 212 19.15 -29.74 4.75
CA VAL A 212 19.26 -28.27 4.62
C VAL A 212 20.28 -27.72 5.61
N GLY A 213 20.29 -28.20 6.87
CA GLY A 213 21.28 -27.80 7.88
C GLY A 213 22.71 -28.18 7.51
N ARG A 214 22.91 -29.26 6.72
CA ARG A 214 24.19 -29.66 6.13
C ARG A 214 24.46 -29.04 4.76
N HIS A 215 23.65 -28.09 4.31
CA HIS A 215 23.71 -27.48 2.98
C HIS A 215 23.54 -28.50 1.84
N GLN A 216 22.65 -29.48 2.02
CA GLN A 216 22.29 -30.49 1.03
C GLN A 216 20.78 -30.47 0.78
N LEU A 217 20.34 -30.29 -0.47
CA LEU A 217 18.92 -30.36 -0.79
C LEU A 217 18.56 -31.80 -1.15
N LEU A 218 17.98 -32.53 -0.20
CA LEU A 218 17.66 -33.94 -0.34
C LEU A 218 16.23 -34.16 -0.86
N ILE A 219 16.10 -34.95 -1.92
CA ILE A 219 14.83 -35.37 -2.52
C ILE A 219 14.59 -36.84 -2.13
N GLN A 220 13.37 -37.14 -1.67
CA GLN A 220 13.00 -38.51 -1.32
C GLN A 220 12.84 -39.34 -2.60
N ARG A 221 13.43 -40.54 -2.61
CA ARG A 221 13.29 -41.52 -3.70
C ARG A 221 12.70 -42.81 -3.18
N CYS A 222 11.72 -43.36 -3.89
CA CYS A 222 11.08 -44.61 -3.48
C CYS A 222 12.02 -45.82 -3.58
N GLY A 223 12.07 -46.66 -2.55
CA GLY A 223 12.77 -47.95 -2.62
C GLY A 223 12.08 -48.97 -3.55
N GLY A 224 10.76 -48.87 -3.72
CA GLY A 224 10.00 -49.80 -4.58
C GLY A 224 9.97 -49.43 -6.07
N CYS A 225 9.59 -48.18 -6.39
CA CYS A 225 9.38 -47.75 -7.79
C CYS A 225 10.34 -46.65 -8.26
N THR A 226 11.37 -46.31 -7.47
CA THR A 226 12.38 -45.27 -7.75
C THR A 226 11.88 -43.86 -8.03
N MET A 227 10.56 -43.60 -7.93
CA MET A 227 9.97 -42.27 -8.11
C MET A 227 10.52 -41.26 -7.09
N LEU A 228 10.98 -40.12 -7.61
CA LEU A 228 11.38 -38.96 -6.82
C LEU A 228 10.16 -38.17 -6.34
N ARG A 229 10.22 -37.64 -5.12
CA ARG A 229 9.09 -36.97 -4.47
C ARG A 229 9.54 -35.75 -3.66
N PHE A 230 8.76 -34.70 -3.81
CA PHE A 230 8.77 -33.53 -2.94
C PHE A 230 7.36 -32.93 -2.89
N PRO A 231 6.84 -32.50 -1.74
CA PRO A 231 7.42 -32.57 -0.39
C PRO A 231 7.66 -34.01 0.12
N TRP A 232 8.42 -34.15 1.20
CA TRP A 232 8.63 -35.45 1.85
C TRP A 232 7.32 -36.00 2.41
N LEU A 233 7.07 -37.29 2.19
CA LEU A 233 5.85 -37.99 2.61
C LEU A 233 6.23 -39.35 3.24
N PRO A 234 5.43 -39.89 4.17
CA PRO A 234 5.71 -41.17 4.82
C PRO A 234 5.57 -42.40 3.90
N GLY A 235 5.00 -42.24 2.70
CA GLY A 235 4.80 -43.32 1.75
C GLY A 235 4.70 -42.84 0.31
N CYS A 236 4.88 -43.78 -0.63
CA CYS A 236 4.83 -43.53 -2.06
C CYS A 236 3.38 -43.35 -2.56
N ASN A 237 3.11 -42.21 -3.17
CA ASN A 237 1.82 -41.93 -3.84
C ASN A 237 1.57 -42.74 -5.11
N ALA A 238 2.61 -43.35 -5.71
CA ALA A 238 2.48 -44.14 -6.94
C ALA A 238 2.31 -45.64 -6.68
N CYS A 239 3.08 -46.24 -5.76
CA CYS A 239 3.11 -47.68 -5.53
C CYS A 239 2.80 -48.10 -4.07
N GLY A 240 2.58 -47.15 -3.16
CA GLY A 240 2.24 -47.41 -1.76
C GLY A 240 3.39 -47.89 -0.86
N SER A 241 4.61 -48.07 -1.39
CA SER A 241 5.77 -48.47 -0.59
C SER A 241 6.09 -47.44 0.49
N LEU A 242 6.44 -47.93 1.70
CA LEU A 242 6.92 -47.15 2.83
C LEU A 242 8.45 -47.02 2.84
N GLU A 243 9.14 -47.74 1.94
CA GLU A 243 10.60 -47.71 1.83
C GLU A 243 11.04 -46.57 0.91
N TRP A 244 12.08 -45.87 1.34
CA TRP A 244 12.69 -44.78 0.59
C TRP A 244 14.15 -44.57 0.98
N ASP A 245 14.91 -44.04 0.03
CA ASP A 245 16.21 -43.44 0.23
C ASP A 245 16.18 -41.97 -0.23
N VAL A 246 17.34 -41.33 -0.32
CA VAL A 246 17.45 -39.92 -0.74
C VAL A 246 18.43 -39.78 -1.89
N VAL A 247 18.16 -38.78 -2.74
CA VAL A 247 19.12 -38.28 -3.73
C VAL A 247 19.37 -36.81 -3.45
N GLU A 248 20.61 -36.36 -3.60
CA GLU A 248 20.94 -34.94 -3.51
C GLU A 248 20.59 -34.25 -4.83
N ALA A 249 19.83 -33.16 -4.76
CA ALA A 249 19.49 -32.37 -5.92
C ALA A 249 20.73 -31.64 -6.44
N SER A 250 20.84 -31.50 -7.76
CA SER A 250 21.87 -30.67 -8.41
C SER A 250 21.81 -29.20 -8.00
N GLY A 251 20.65 -28.74 -7.53
CA GLY A 251 20.37 -27.36 -7.18
C GLY A 251 20.00 -26.48 -8.38
N GLU A 252 19.97 -27.01 -9.60
CA GLU A 252 19.55 -26.28 -10.80
C GLU A 252 18.03 -26.38 -10.97
N GLY A 253 17.39 -25.28 -11.36
CA GLY A 253 15.95 -25.25 -11.60
C GLY A 253 15.48 -24.06 -12.42
N THR A 254 14.17 -24.02 -12.67
CA THR A 254 13.50 -22.93 -13.38
C THR A 254 12.26 -22.48 -12.61
N VAL A 255 11.94 -21.19 -12.68
CA VAL A 255 10.70 -20.66 -12.09
C VAL A 255 9.52 -21.20 -12.87
N TYR A 256 8.77 -22.15 -12.30
CA TYR A 256 7.56 -22.71 -12.91
C TYR A 256 6.37 -21.75 -12.76
N SER A 257 6.22 -21.16 -11.58
CA SER A 257 5.21 -20.13 -11.28
C SER A 257 5.69 -19.26 -10.10
N TYR A 258 5.08 -18.09 -9.90
CA TYR A 258 5.42 -17.21 -8.78
C TYR A 258 4.25 -16.30 -8.39
N VAL A 259 4.31 -15.79 -7.16
CA VAL A 259 3.43 -14.74 -6.66
C VAL A 259 4.28 -13.61 -6.09
N VAL A 260 3.80 -12.37 -6.21
CA VAL A 260 4.40 -11.18 -5.60
C VAL A 260 3.51 -10.70 -4.47
N MET A 261 4.04 -10.71 -3.25
CA MET A 261 3.30 -10.28 -2.07
C MET A 261 3.48 -8.78 -1.84
N HIS A 262 2.41 -8.00 -2.05
CA HIS A 262 2.39 -6.55 -1.83
C HIS A 262 1.78 -6.14 -0.48
N HIS A 263 0.66 -6.75 -0.10
CA HIS A 263 -0.08 -6.40 1.11
C HIS A 263 -0.93 -7.59 1.60
N PRO A 264 -1.08 -7.82 2.92
CA PRO A 264 -0.45 -7.08 4.03
C PRO A 264 1.05 -7.36 4.15
N PRO A 265 1.85 -6.42 4.69
CA PRO A 265 3.27 -6.65 4.93
C PRO A 265 3.44 -7.76 5.97
N PHE A 266 4.24 -8.78 5.65
CA PHE A 266 4.61 -9.81 6.62
C PHE A 266 5.94 -9.45 7.25
N GLU A 267 6.00 -9.38 8.59
CA GLU A 267 7.15 -8.79 9.31
C GLU A 267 8.49 -9.41 8.92
N ALA A 268 8.50 -10.71 8.65
CA ALA A 268 9.68 -11.50 8.29
C ALA A 268 10.29 -11.18 6.90
N PHE A 269 9.66 -10.33 6.09
CA PHE A 269 10.08 -10.02 4.72
C PHE A 269 9.90 -8.52 4.44
N ASP A 270 10.74 -7.98 3.57
CA ASP A 270 10.55 -6.62 3.05
C ASP A 270 9.65 -6.66 1.80
N PRO A 271 8.40 -6.17 1.87
CA PRO A 271 7.52 -6.15 0.71
C PRO A 271 7.82 -4.99 -0.24
N PRO A 272 7.55 -5.16 -1.54
CA PRO A 272 7.08 -6.39 -2.17
C PRO A 272 8.20 -7.42 -2.40
N TYR A 273 7.87 -8.71 -2.24
CA TYR A 273 8.80 -9.83 -2.47
C TYR A 273 8.14 -10.96 -3.26
N ALA A 274 8.95 -11.72 -4.01
CA ALA A 274 8.50 -12.85 -4.80
C ALA A 274 8.68 -14.19 -4.04
N VAL A 275 7.69 -15.07 -4.18
CA VAL A 275 7.76 -16.48 -3.78
C VAL A 275 7.50 -17.30 -5.04
N ALA A 276 8.44 -18.17 -5.40
CA ALA A 276 8.37 -19.00 -6.59
C ALA A 276 8.12 -20.45 -6.25
N LEU A 277 7.39 -21.12 -7.14
CA LEU A 277 7.41 -22.56 -7.30
C LEU A 277 8.51 -22.86 -8.35
N VAL A 278 9.61 -23.45 -7.90
CA VAL A 278 10.77 -23.79 -8.72
C VAL A 278 10.67 -25.25 -9.13
N GLU A 279 10.77 -25.55 -10.42
CA GLU A 279 10.91 -26.90 -10.95
C GLU A 279 12.40 -27.23 -11.08
N LEU A 280 12.85 -28.22 -10.33
CA LEU A 280 14.23 -28.71 -10.36
C LEU A 280 14.44 -29.60 -11.58
N VAL A 281 15.69 -29.74 -12.02
CA VAL A 281 16.04 -30.63 -13.16
C VAL A 281 15.66 -32.09 -12.90
N GLU A 282 15.57 -32.51 -11.64
CA GLU A 282 15.10 -33.84 -11.23
C GLU A 282 13.57 -34.02 -11.40
N GLY A 283 12.83 -32.97 -11.78
CA GLY A 283 11.41 -33.01 -12.11
C GLY A 283 10.45 -32.77 -10.93
N VAL A 284 10.96 -32.61 -9.71
CA VAL A 284 10.17 -32.21 -8.54
C VAL A 284 10.09 -30.69 -8.42
N ARG A 285 9.09 -30.18 -7.70
CA ARG A 285 8.89 -28.74 -7.50
C ARG A 285 9.00 -28.34 -6.04
N ILE A 286 9.66 -27.23 -5.77
CA ILE A 286 9.88 -26.68 -4.42
C ILE A 286 9.42 -25.22 -4.36
N VAL A 287 8.73 -24.85 -3.28
CA VAL A 287 8.37 -23.46 -2.99
C VAL A 287 9.55 -22.80 -2.28
N SER A 288 10.03 -21.68 -2.82
CA SER A 288 11.12 -20.93 -2.21
C SER A 288 11.15 -19.47 -2.67
N ASN A 289 11.93 -18.62 -2.00
CA ASN A 289 12.18 -17.26 -2.44
C ASN A 289 13.16 -17.22 -3.60
N VAL A 290 12.94 -16.28 -4.52
CA VAL A 290 13.92 -15.91 -5.55
C VAL A 290 14.70 -14.71 -5.05
N VAL A 291 16.03 -14.83 -4.99
CA VAL A 291 16.96 -13.82 -4.48
C VAL A 291 17.92 -13.35 -5.56
N GLY A 292 18.57 -12.21 -5.33
CA GLY A 292 19.55 -11.63 -6.26
C GLY A 292 18.94 -10.83 -7.42
N VAL A 293 17.61 -10.71 -7.49
CA VAL A 293 16.91 -9.83 -8.44
C VAL A 293 15.75 -9.11 -7.76
N PRO A 294 15.35 -7.93 -8.25
CA PRO A 294 14.10 -7.29 -7.83
C PRO A 294 12.88 -8.18 -8.13
N TYR A 295 11.84 -8.07 -7.32
CA TYR A 295 10.63 -8.90 -7.42
C TYR A 295 9.92 -8.78 -8.79
N ASP A 296 10.02 -7.62 -9.45
CA ASP A 296 9.40 -7.31 -10.75
C ASP A 296 10.19 -7.87 -11.94
N LYS A 297 11.37 -8.46 -11.68
CA LYS A 297 12.18 -9.19 -12.67
C LYS A 297 11.99 -10.71 -12.61
N VAL A 298 11.29 -11.20 -11.59
CA VAL A 298 10.93 -12.62 -11.52
C VAL A 298 9.87 -12.92 -12.57
N ARG A 299 10.09 -13.97 -13.36
CA ARG A 299 9.20 -14.41 -14.44
C ARG A 299 9.22 -15.92 -14.60
N ILE A 300 8.16 -16.47 -15.18
CA ILE A 300 8.10 -17.90 -15.53
C ILE A 300 9.22 -18.23 -16.52
N GLY A 301 9.86 -19.38 -16.34
CA GLY A 301 10.98 -19.88 -17.16
C GLY A 301 12.35 -19.32 -16.75
N LEU A 302 12.43 -18.41 -15.77
CA LEU A 302 13.70 -17.84 -15.34
C LEU A 302 14.62 -18.92 -14.72
N PRO A 303 15.86 -19.10 -15.20
CA PRO A 303 16.79 -20.08 -14.66
C PRO A 303 17.32 -19.63 -13.30
N VAL A 304 17.29 -20.54 -12.33
CA VAL A 304 17.70 -20.29 -10.96
C VAL A 304 18.57 -21.41 -10.42
N ARG A 305 19.39 -21.10 -9.42
CA ARG A 305 20.26 -22.04 -8.73
C ARG A 305 20.09 -21.93 -7.23
N LEU A 306 20.08 -23.08 -6.56
CA LEU A 306 20.00 -23.22 -5.12
C LEU A 306 21.16 -22.50 -4.42
N GLU A 307 20.82 -21.83 -3.33
CA GLU A 307 21.72 -21.25 -2.36
C GLU A 307 21.15 -21.50 -0.96
N PHE A 308 22.02 -21.68 0.03
CA PHE A 308 21.60 -21.82 1.43
C PHE A 308 21.80 -20.50 2.16
N ALA A 309 20.69 -19.81 2.42
CA ALA A 309 20.69 -18.54 3.13
C ALA A 309 20.65 -18.77 4.65
N ARG A 310 21.52 -18.05 5.36
CA ARG A 310 21.61 -18.07 6.82
C ARG A 310 20.89 -16.87 7.43
N PHE A 311 20.11 -17.14 8.47
CA PHE A 311 19.35 -16.16 9.22
C PHE A 311 19.62 -16.40 10.71
N ASP A 312 20.35 -15.49 11.34
CA ASP A 312 20.60 -15.54 12.79
C ASP A 312 19.52 -14.77 13.54
N ASP A 313 18.89 -15.41 14.52
CA ASP A 313 17.99 -14.76 15.47
C ASP A 313 18.28 -15.21 16.93
N GLU A 314 17.51 -14.69 17.88
CA GLU A 314 17.67 -15.03 19.31
C GLU A 314 17.45 -16.52 19.61
N ASP A 315 16.75 -17.24 18.74
CA ASP A 315 16.47 -18.66 18.90
C ASP A 315 17.57 -19.53 18.23
N GLY A 316 18.59 -18.93 17.61
CA GLY A 316 19.74 -19.60 16.98
C GLY A 316 19.88 -19.39 15.46
N GLU A 317 20.85 -20.06 14.85
CA GLU A 317 21.08 -20.05 13.39
C GLU A 317 19.97 -20.82 12.67
N LEU A 318 19.36 -20.22 11.64
CA LEU A 318 18.41 -20.84 10.73
C LEU A 318 18.96 -20.84 9.30
N VAL A 319 19.02 -22.01 8.69
CA VAL A 319 19.40 -22.19 7.27
C VAL A 319 18.16 -22.50 6.45
N LEU A 320 17.95 -21.78 5.35
CA LEU A 320 16.85 -22.04 4.40
C LEU A 320 17.38 -22.17 2.96
N PRO A 321 16.85 -23.11 2.17
CA PRO A 321 17.15 -23.19 0.74
C PRO A 321 16.41 -22.06 0.01
N VAL A 322 17.17 -21.17 -0.63
CA VAL A 322 16.68 -20.10 -1.52
C VAL A 322 17.20 -20.30 -2.93
N PHE A 323 16.62 -19.62 -3.91
CA PHE A 323 17.03 -19.74 -5.30
C PHE A 323 17.50 -18.40 -5.85
N ARG A 324 18.74 -18.32 -6.32
CA ARG A 324 19.30 -17.14 -6.97
C ARG A 324 19.19 -17.26 -8.48
N VAL A 325 18.89 -16.16 -9.17
CA VAL A 325 18.91 -16.11 -10.64
C VAL A 325 20.32 -16.35 -11.17
N ARG A 326 20.45 -17.17 -12.21
CA ARG A 326 21.74 -17.31 -12.92
C ARG A 326 21.95 -16.12 -13.85
N GLU A 327 23.04 -15.39 -13.67
CA GLU A 327 23.44 -14.34 -14.62
C GLU A 327 23.66 -14.96 -16.00
N GLY A 328 22.92 -14.48 -17.02
CA GLY A 328 22.94 -15.01 -18.39
C GLY A 328 21.57 -15.32 -19.02
N GLY A 329 20.48 -15.20 -18.26
CA GLY A 329 19.10 -15.38 -18.77
C GLY A 329 18.45 -14.09 -19.28
N GLU A 330 19.12 -13.34 -20.16
CA GLU A 330 18.45 -12.30 -20.95
C GLU A 330 17.52 -12.98 -21.97
N GLY A 331 16.27 -12.54 -21.97
CA GLY A 331 15.23 -12.95 -22.90
C GLY A 331 14.10 -11.96 -22.82
#